data_AF-A0AAW9CKQ5-F1
#
_entry.id   AF-A0AAW9CKQ5-F1
#
_cell.length_a   1.000
_cell.length_b   1.000
_cell.length_c   1.000
_cell.angle_alpha   90.00
_cell.angle_beta   90.00
_cell.angle_gamma   90.00
#
_symmetry.space_group_name_H-M   'P 1'
#
loop_
_entity.id
_entity.type
_entity.pdbx_description
1 polymer ?
#
loop_
_entity_poly.entity_id
_entity_poly.type
_entity_poly.pdbx_seq_one_letter_code
_entity_poly.pdbx_strand_id
1 'polypeptide(L)'
;MGDTRGVVVGKAYSEAECRASLETQLIAHAEPVLRCTPGLKDRPYQLAAAVSFAYNVGANAYCNSTMAKRFNAGDLRGACRAINESDSGRPQWVFANCRTVIDPKMKKPVTVCDTLPGLVKRRAEERAICERGL
;
A
#
# COMPACT_ATOMS: atom_id res chain seq x y z
N MET A 1 -7.93 -11.57 3.42
CA MET A 1 -8.13 -11.55 4.88
C MET A 1 -6.82 -11.97 5.54
N GLY A 2 -6.43 -11.30 6.62
CA GLY A 2 -5.13 -11.47 7.28
C GLY A 2 -5.01 -10.58 8.52
N ASP A 3 -6.01 -10.68 9.41
CA ASP A 3 -6.04 -9.94 10.67
C ASP A 3 -5.16 -10.64 11.70
N THR A 4 -4.34 -9.86 12.43
CA THR A 4 -3.45 -10.35 13.50
C THR A 4 -3.82 -9.81 14.88
N ARG A 5 -4.82 -8.94 14.98
CA ARG A 5 -5.22 -8.30 16.25
C ARG A 5 -6.22 -9.19 16.98
N GLY A 6 -5.89 -9.57 18.22
CA GLY A 6 -6.80 -10.33 19.08
C GLY A 6 -7.13 -11.74 18.59
N VAL A 7 -6.30 -12.29 17.68
CA VAL A 7 -6.48 -13.66 17.20
C VAL A 7 -6.03 -14.68 18.24
N VAL A 8 -6.87 -15.67 18.51
CA VAL A 8 -6.58 -16.77 19.44
C VAL A 8 -6.03 -17.94 18.65
N VAL A 9 -4.81 -18.36 18.96
CA VAL A 9 -4.17 -19.50 18.31
C VAL A 9 -5.04 -20.75 18.48
N GLY A 10 -5.35 -21.43 17.38
CA GLY A 10 -6.17 -22.65 17.38
C GLY A 10 -7.69 -22.43 17.30
N LYS A 11 -8.18 -21.18 17.36
CA LYS A 11 -9.60 -20.88 17.14
C LYS A 11 -9.92 -20.85 15.64
N ALA A 12 -10.93 -21.60 15.21
CA ALA A 12 -11.56 -21.41 13.92
C ALA A 12 -12.57 -20.27 14.01
N TYR A 13 -12.50 -19.32 13.07
CA TYR A 13 -13.41 -18.18 12.98
C TYR A 13 -14.43 -18.42 11.87
N SER A 14 -15.69 -18.06 12.14
CA SER A 14 -16.75 -18.06 11.13
C SER A 14 -16.51 -16.98 10.08
N GLU A 15 -17.14 -17.12 8.90
CA GLU A 15 -17.05 -16.09 7.85
C GLU A 15 -17.59 -14.73 8.34
N ALA A 16 -18.64 -14.74 9.16
CA ALA A 16 -19.22 -13.53 9.75
C ALA A 16 -18.23 -12.83 10.70
N GLU A 17 -17.52 -13.58 11.55
CA GLU A 17 -16.46 -13.03 12.42
C GLU A 17 -15.32 -12.46 11.58
N CYS A 18 -14.88 -13.17 10.54
CA CYS A 18 -13.84 -12.70 9.62
C CYS A 18 -14.26 -11.42 8.88
N ARG A 19 -15.54 -11.30 8.52
CA ARG A 19 -16.10 -10.12 7.84
C ARG A 19 -16.22 -8.93 8.78
N ALA A 20 -16.74 -9.12 9.99
CA ALA A 20 -16.84 -8.06 11.00
C ALA A 20 -15.43 -7.53 11.39
N SER A 21 -14.45 -8.43 11.50
CA SER A 21 -13.05 -8.06 11.68
C SER A 21 -12.54 -7.22 10.51
N LEU A 22 -12.82 -7.65 9.28
CA LEU A 22 -12.44 -6.94 8.06
C LEU A 22 -13.06 -5.54 7.98
N GLU A 23 -14.34 -5.37 8.30
CA GLU A 23 -15.02 -4.07 8.29
C GLU A 23 -14.45 -3.12 9.35
N THR A 24 -14.23 -3.63 10.56
CA THR A 24 -13.57 -2.87 11.65
C THR A 24 -12.16 -2.44 11.23
N GLN A 25 -11.42 -3.32 10.58
CA GLN A 25 -10.10 -3.02 10.02
C GLN A 25 -10.19 -1.94 8.95
N LEU A 26 -11.11 -2.05 7.99
CA LEU A 26 -11.26 -1.07 6.91
C LEU A 26 -11.50 0.34 7.45
N ILE A 27 -12.33 0.50 8.48
CA ILE A 27 -12.56 1.79 9.15
C ILE A 27 -11.27 2.27 9.85
N ALA A 28 -10.64 1.41 10.65
CA ALA A 28 -9.42 1.75 11.38
C ALA A 28 -8.23 2.10 10.46
N HIS A 29 -8.19 1.57 9.24
CA HIS A 29 -7.17 1.89 8.24
C HIS A 29 -7.53 3.09 7.36
N ALA A 30 -8.82 3.42 7.23
CA ALA A 30 -9.27 4.60 6.51
C ALA A 30 -9.03 5.91 7.26
N GLU A 31 -9.17 5.90 8.59
CA GLU A 31 -9.00 7.12 9.38
C GLU A 31 -7.57 7.71 9.31
N PRO A 32 -6.48 6.93 9.46
CA PRO A 32 -5.12 7.44 9.29
C PRO A 32 -4.83 7.95 7.88
N VAL A 33 -5.42 7.30 6.86
CA VAL A 33 -5.31 7.73 5.46
C VAL A 33 -5.97 9.10 5.30
N LEU A 34 -7.24 9.24 5.68
CA LEU A 34 -7.99 10.50 5.56
C LEU A 34 -7.39 11.64 6.38
N ARG A 35 -6.69 11.34 7.48
CA ARG A 35 -5.97 12.33 8.28
C ARG A 35 -4.87 13.04 7.49
N CYS A 36 -4.13 12.31 6.65
CA CYS A 36 -3.06 12.87 5.84
C CYS A 36 -3.45 13.16 4.39
N THR A 37 -4.58 12.65 3.92
CA THR A 37 -5.16 12.94 2.59
C THR A 37 -6.67 13.20 2.65
N PRO A 38 -7.11 14.29 3.33
CA PRO A 38 -8.54 14.56 3.56
C PRO A 38 -9.35 14.76 2.28
N GLY A 39 -8.71 15.19 1.18
CA GLY A 39 -9.34 15.36 -0.13
C GLY A 39 -9.84 14.05 -0.78
N LEU A 40 -9.58 12.89 -0.17
CA LEU A 40 -10.09 11.60 -0.63
C LEU A 40 -11.49 11.26 -0.12
N LYS A 41 -12.06 12.05 0.80
CA LYS A 41 -13.36 11.75 1.43
C LYS A 41 -14.48 11.46 0.43
N ASP A 42 -14.56 12.24 -0.64
CA ASP A 42 -15.58 12.11 -1.68
C ASP A 42 -15.09 11.35 -2.92
N ARG A 43 -14.02 10.56 -2.76
CA ARG A 43 -13.31 9.85 -3.84
C ARG A 43 -13.21 8.36 -3.52
N PRO A 44 -14.31 7.60 -3.63
CA PRO A 44 -14.39 6.23 -3.09
C PRO A 44 -13.34 5.29 -3.67
N TYR A 45 -13.04 5.39 -4.97
CA TYR A 45 -12.04 4.54 -5.62
C TYR A 45 -10.61 4.84 -5.16
N GLN A 46 -10.24 6.12 -5.10
CA GLN A 46 -8.91 6.54 -4.66
C GLN A 46 -8.72 6.31 -3.17
N LEU A 47 -9.76 6.53 -2.37
CA LEU A 47 -9.77 6.22 -0.94
C LEU A 47 -9.59 4.70 -0.72
N ALA A 48 -10.35 3.86 -1.43
CA ALA A 48 -10.23 2.40 -1.32
C ALA A 48 -8.81 1.91 -1.67
N ALA A 49 -8.22 2.44 -2.76
CA ALA A 49 -6.85 2.10 -3.14
C ALA A 49 -5.82 2.59 -2.11
N ALA A 50 -5.97 3.80 -1.58
CA ALA A 50 -5.10 4.34 -0.53
C ALA A 50 -5.18 3.54 0.77
N VAL A 51 -6.38 3.12 1.18
CA VAL A 51 -6.62 2.25 2.35
C VAL A 51 -5.98 0.89 2.13
N SER A 52 -6.19 0.25 0.97
CA SER A 52 -5.59 -1.04 0.64
C SER A 52 -4.06 -0.99 0.66
N PHE A 53 -3.51 0.09 0.11
CA PHE A 53 -2.08 0.33 0.10
C PHE A 53 -1.54 0.53 1.52
N ALA A 54 -2.16 1.42 2.32
CA ALA A 54 -1.79 1.70 3.70
C ALA A 54 -1.93 0.48 4.63
N TYR A 55 -2.93 -0.38 4.40
CA TYR A 55 -3.05 -1.66 5.11
C TYR A 55 -1.80 -2.52 4.94
N ASN A 56 -1.17 -2.48 3.76
CA ASN A 56 -0.01 -3.31 3.46
C ASN A 56 1.32 -2.69 3.86
N VAL A 57 1.50 -1.39 3.62
CA VAL A 57 2.79 -0.72 3.90
C VAL A 57 2.83 -0.01 5.26
N GLY A 58 1.69 0.12 5.92
CA GLY A 58 1.49 0.89 7.14
C GLY A 58 1.11 2.35 6.87
N ALA A 59 0.27 2.92 7.75
CA ALA A 59 -0.21 4.29 7.63
C ALA A 59 0.92 5.34 7.57
N ASN A 60 1.96 5.18 8.38
CA ASN A 60 3.10 6.11 8.37
C ASN A 60 3.86 6.10 7.03
N ALA A 61 4.07 4.92 6.44
CA ALA A 61 4.71 4.83 5.13
C ALA A 61 3.83 5.44 4.04
N TYR A 62 2.50 5.22 4.10
CA TYR A 62 1.56 5.88 3.21
C TYR A 62 1.62 7.41 3.32
N CYS A 63 1.47 7.97 4.52
CA CYS A 63 1.39 9.42 4.69
C CYS A 63 2.67 10.15 4.23
N ASN A 64 3.83 9.49 4.28
CA ASN A 64 5.10 10.03 3.79
C ASN A 64 5.40 9.72 2.32
N SER A 65 4.57 8.90 1.67
CA SER A 65 4.77 8.47 0.29
C SER A 65 4.52 9.57 -0.74
N THR A 66 5.09 9.40 -1.94
CA THR A 66 4.79 10.25 -3.09
C THR A 66 3.30 10.22 -3.46
N MET A 67 2.62 9.09 -3.25
CA MET A 67 1.17 8.95 -3.49
C MET A 67 0.36 9.95 -2.64
N ALA A 68 0.60 10.00 -1.33
CA ALA A 68 -0.09 10.93 -0.43
C ALA A 68 0.20 12.39 -0.79
N LYS A 69 1.46 12.72 -1.09
CA LYS A 69 1.86 14.07 -1.54
C LYS A 69 1.10 14.50 -2.79
N ARG A 70 0.92 13.61 -3.77
CA ARG A 70 0.20 13.90 -5.01
C ARG A 70 -1.31 14.05 -4.81
N PHE A 71 -1.92 13.22 -3.97
CA PHE A 71 -3.33 13.41 -3.62
C PHE A 71 -3.58 14.78 -2.99
N ASN A 72 -2.70 15.22 -2.09
CA ASN A 72 -2.79 16.54 -1.48
C ASN A 72 -2.55 17.68 -2.48
N ALA A 73 -1.77 17.44 -3.53
CA ALA A 73 -1.56 18.38 -4.63
C ALA A 73 -2.68 18.33 -5.70
N GLY A 74 -3.67 17.44 -5.57
CA GLY A 74 -4.73 17.25 -6.56
C GLY A 74 -4.33 16.44 -7.80
N ASP A 75 -3.09 15.94 -7.88
CA ASP A 75 -2.62 15.07 -8.97
C ASP A 75 -3.09 13.63 -8.74
N LEU A 76 -4.37 13.37 -9.05
CA LEU A 76 -5.00 12.07 -8.82
C LEU A 76 -4.36 10.96 -9.66
N ARG A 77 -4.16 11.21 -10.97
CA ARG A 77 -3.56 10.21 -11.87
C ARG A 77 -2.13 9.91 -11.44
N GLY A 78 -1.33 10.93 -11.12
CA GLY A 78 0.02 10.70 -10.62
C GLY A 78 0.06 10.02 -9.26
N ALA A 79 -0.89 10.30 -8.37
CA ALA A 79 -1.00 9.59 -7.10
C ALA A 79 -1.28 8.09 -7.33
N CYS A 80 -2.19 7.74 -8.23
CA CYS A 80 -2.48 6.35 -8.57
C CYS A 80 -1.28 5.64 -9.23
N ARG A 81 -0.54 6.32 -10.12
CA ARG A 81 0.71 5.78 -10.69
C ARG A 81 1.75 5.48 -9.60
N ALA A 82 1.86 6.36 -8.60
CA ALA A 82 2.84 6.23 -7.52
C ALA A 82 2.67 4.97 -6.64
N ILE A 83 1.54 4.24 -6.76
CA ILE A 83 1.33 2.94 -6.10
C ILE A 83 2.40 1.93 -6.56
N ASN A 84 2.74 1.91 -7.85
CA ASN A 84 3.60 0.89 -8.43
C ASN A 84 4.78 1.44 -9.23
N GLU A 85 4.84 2.75 -9.48
CA GLU A 85 5.78 3.34 -10.42
C GLU A 85 6.24 4.75 -9.98
N SER A 86 7.54 5.00 -10.04
CA SER A 86 8.13 6.34 -9.85
C SER A 86 8.06 7.18 -11.13
N ASP A 87 8.42 8.46 -11.05
CA ASP A 87 8.44 9.34 -12.24
C ASP A 87 9.43 8.93 -13.32
N SER A 88 10.46 8.16 -12.95
CA SER A 88 11.43 7.60 -13.90
C SER A 88 11.03 6.22 -14.43
N GLY A 89 9.80 5.77 -14.18
CA GLY A 89 9.30 4.47 -14.61
C GLY A 89 9.81 3.29 -13.76
N ARG A 90 10.54 3.55 -12.68
CA ARG A 90 11.06 2.47 -11.82
C ARG A 90 9.94 1.90 -10.94
N PRO A 91 9.84 0.58 -10.76
CA PRO A 91 8.88 -0.03 -9.86
C PRO A 91 9.00 0.52 -8.42
N GLN A 92 7.87 0.58 -7.72
CA GLN A 92 7.78 1.01 -6.33
C GLN A 92 6.96 0.01 -5.51
N TRP A 93 7.27 -0.13 -4.22
CA TRP A 93 6.47 -0.90 -3.26
C TRP A 93 6.23 -2.38 -3.62
N VAL A 94 7.18 -2.96 -4.36
CA VAL A 94 7.18 -4.37 -4.80
C VAL A 94 8.41 -5.15 -4.32
N PHE A 95 9.30 -4.52 -3.55
CA PHE A 95 10.55 -5.11 -3.09
C PHE A 95 10.49 -5.50 -1.61
N ALA A 96 11.16 -6.59 -1.25
CA ALA A 96 11.35 -7.02 0.13
C ALA A 96 12.69 -7.74 0.31
N ASN A 97 12.96 -8.27 1.51
CA ASN A 97 14.14 -9.07 1.82
C ASN A 97 15.46 -8.37 1.44
N CYS A 98 15.50 -7.05 1.66
CA CYS A 98 16.67 -6.23 1.37
C CYS A 98 17.88 -6.69 2.19
N ARG A 99 19.00 -6.89 1.51
CA ARG A 99 20.27 -7.31 2.10
C ARG A 99 21.43 -6.51 1.52
N THR A 100 22.43 -6.28 2.34
CA THR A 100 23.69 -5.67 1.89
C THR A 100 24.57 -6.75 1.30
N VAL A 101 25.02 -6.56 0.06
CA VAL A 101 25.99 -7.40 -0.63
C VAL A 101 27.18 -6.55 -1.06
N ILE A 102 28.34 -7.16 -1.27
CA ILE A 102 29.48 -6.46 -1.85
C ILE A 102 29.35 -6.49 -3.37
N ASP A 103 29.27 -5.31 -3.99
CA ASP A 103 29.24 -5.21 -5.46
C ASP A 103 30.53 -5.80 -6.04
N PRO A 104 30.45 -6.77 -6.98
CA PRO A 104 31.62 -7.46 -7.48
C PRO A 104 32.55 -6.55 -8.30
N LYS A 105 32.02 -5.47 -8.91
CA LYS A 105 32.76 -4.49 -9.71
C LYS A 105 33.32 -3.37 -8.85
N MET A 106 32.49 -2.77 -7.99
CA MET A 106 32.87 -1.61 -7.19
C MET A 106 33.57 -1.98 -5.88
N LYS A 107 33.51 -3.25 -5.45
CA LYS A 107 34.02 -3.73 -4.15
C LYS A 107 33.48 -2.95 -2.95
N LYS A 108 32.26 -2.43 -3.06
CA LYS A 108 31.59 -1.61 -2.04
C LYS A 108 30.27 -2.25 -1.59
N PRO A 109 29.81 -1.99 -0.35
CA PRO A 109 28.51 -2.44 0.10
C PRO A 109 27.39 -1.78 -0.71
N VAL A 110 26.48 -2.57 -1.25
CA VAL A 110 25.27 -2.13 -1.94
C VAL A 110 24.05 -2.87 -1.39
N THR A 111 22.90 -2.19 -1.34
CA THR A 111 21.64 -2.82 -0.91
C THR A 111 20.94 -3.42 -2.12
N VAL A 112 20.60 -4.70 -2.02
CA VAL A 112 19.83 -5.43 -3.03
C VAL A 112 18.56 -5.95 -2.37
N CYS A 113 17.43 -5.78 -3.02
CA CYS A 113 16.13 -6.26 -2.55
C CYS A 113 15.51 -7.18 -3.60
N ASP A 114 14.81 -8.21 -3.15
CA ASP A 114 14.12 -9.12 -4.05
C ASP A 114 12.79 -8.49 -4.49
N THR A 115 12.45 -8.63 -5.77
CA THR A 115 11.12 -8.25 -6.26
C THR A 115 10.14 -9.36 -5.93
N LEU A 116 9.02 -9.04 -5.30
CA LEU A 116 7.98 -10.01 -4.95
C LEU A 116 6.86 -10.00 -6.01
N PRO A 117 6.69 -11.06 -6.83
CA PRO A 117 5.66 -11.09 -7.87
C PRO A 117 4.24 -10.88 -7.35
N GLY A 118 3.94 -11.38 -6.14
CA GLY A 118 2.66 -11.16 -5.49
C GLY A 118 2.38 -9.68 -5.18
N LEU A 119 3.41 -8.92 -4.79
CA LEU A 119 3.26 -7.47 -4.60
C LEU A 119 3.10 -6.76 -5.94
N VAL A 120 3.81 -7.16 -7.00
CA VAL A 120 3.63 -6.59 -8.35
C VAL A 120 2.17 -6.70 -8.79
N LYS A 121 1.58 -7.90 -8.67
CA LYS A 121 0.17 -8.14 -9.00
C LYS A 121 -0.77 -7.28 -8.15
N ARG A 122 -0.57 -7.27 -6.82
CA ARG A 122 -1.37 -6.47 -5.89
C ARG A 122 -1.34 -4.98 -6.24
N ARG A 123 -0.16 -4.43 -6.52
CA ARG A 123 0.00 -3.00 -6.86
C ARG A 123 -0.66 -2.65 -8.17
N ALA A 124 -0.65 -3.55 -9.15
CA ALA A 124 -1.38 -3.36 -10.40
C ALA A 124 -2.90 -3.31 -10.16
N GLU A 125 -3.44 -4.20 -9.32
CA GLU A 125 -4.87 -4.21 -8.95
C GLU A 125 -5.28 -2.94 -8.17
N GLU A 126 -4.47 -2.52 -7.19
CA GLU A 126 -4.70 -1.29 -6.44
C GLU A 126 -4.67 -0.04 -7.33
N ARG A 127 -3.73 0.03 -8.28
CA ARG A 127 -3.68 1.09 -9.28
C ARG A 127 -4.91 1.07 -10.20
N ALA A 128 -5.32 -0.10 -10.67
CA ALA A 128 -6.51 -0.25 -11.50
C ALA A 128 -7.79 0.20 -10.78
N ILE A 129 -7.90 -0.02 -9.46
CA ILE A 129 -9.00 0.54 -8.64
C ILE A 129 -8.85 2.06 -8.55
N CYS A 130 -7.66 2.55 -8.21
CA CYS A 130 -7.39 3.98 -8.03
C CYS A 130 -7.69 4.80 -9.29
N GLU A 131 -7.42 4.26 -10.48
CA GLU A 131 -7.63 4.97 -11.75
C GLU A 131 -9.09 4.95 -12.23
N ARG A 132 -10.00 4.25 -11.53
CA ARG A 132 -11.42 4.24 -11.90
C ARG A 132 -12.03 5.64 -11.75
N GLY A 133 -12.71 6.08 -12.81
CA GLY A 133 -13.41 7.35 -12.85
C GLY A 133 -12.50 8.58 -12.93
N LEU A 134 -11.20 8.40 -13.27
CA LEU A 134 -10.25 9.49 -13.53
C LEU A 134 -10.13 9.83 -15.01
#